data_AF-A0A7G8GTD9-F1
#
_entry.id   AF-A0A7G8GTD9-F1
#
_cell.length_a   1.000
_cell.length_b   1.000
_cell.length_c   1.000
_cell.angle_alpha   90.00
_cell.angle_beta   90.00
_cell.angle_gamma   90.00
#
_symmetry.space_group_name_H-M   'P 1'
#
loop_
_entity.id
_entity.type
_entity.pdbx_description
1 polymer ?
#
loop_
_entity_poly.entity_id
_entity_poly.type
_entity_poly.pdbx_seq_one_letter_code
_entity_poly.pdbx_strand_id
1 'polypeptide(L)'
;MILTLVTSYGYLLHNFYPPENRRAIVFYDRTKEWKAGGNGKSIVAKSLQHIKPWHFLDIKNEKTGDNRFLMSGFTPDKQIVVLSDTTKDFELETLYNQITDGFTVEDKGVDKLMIDEDKAPKLVIATNYTICTTQRLDRSRIWFAPISTYYGEQEDLTGKTPADFHGGRLCDKKVLDTSEWSALYTTCVYCMDQYLKTAWSSSRTT
;
A
#
# COMPACT_ATOMS: atom_id res chain seq x y z
N MET A 1 -0.44 -8.93 -14.91
CA MET A 1 -1.40 -8.39 -13.93
C MET A 1 -1.17 -9.01 -12.56
N ILE A 2 -1.31 -10.33 -12.40
CA ILE A 2 -1.03 -11.00 -11.13
C ILE A 2 0.44 -10.82 -10.68
N LEU A 3 1.39 -10.92 -11.62
CA LEU A 3 2.81 -10.71 -11.33
C LEU A 3 3.08 -9.30 -10.77
N THR A 4 2.43 -8.26 -11.29
CA THR A 4 2.60 -6.88 -10.80
C THR A 4 2.16 -6.75 -9.36
N LEU A 5 1.02 -7.34 -8.98
CA LEU A 5 0.55 -7.30 -7.60
C LEU A 5 1.47 -8.11 -6.67
N VAL A 6 1.86 -9.31 -7.11
CA VAL A 6 2.77 -10.21 -6.38
C VAL A 6 4.11 -9.54 -6.11
N THR A 7 4.73 -8.94 -7.12
CA THR A 7 6.02 -8.25 -6.95
C THR A 7 5.89 -6.94 -6.18
N SER A 8 4.76 -6.22 -6.30
CA SER A 8 4.48 -5.04 -5.46
C SER A 8 4.34 -5.41 -3.98
N TYR A 9 3.65 -6.52 -3.70
CA TYR A 9 3.52 -7.03 -2.34
C TYR A 9 4.87 -7.49 -1.80
N GLY A 10 5.65 -8.25 -2.59
CA GLY A 10 7.03 -8.63 -2.24
C GLY A 10 7.96 -7.44 -2.04
N TYR A 11 7.78 -6.37 -2.82
CA TYR A 11 8.47 -5.10 -2.61
C TYR A 11 8.14 -4.56 -1.22
N LEU A 12 6.90 -4.54 -0.77
CA LEU A 12 6.54 -3.99 0.55
C LEU A 12 7.12 -4.80 1.73
N LEU A 13 7.32 -6.11 1.54
CA LEU A 13 7.76 -7.00 2.62
C LEU A 13 9.26 -6.93 2.93
N HIS A 14 10.14 -6.74 1.94
CA HIS A 14 11.59 -6.66 2.22
C HIS A 14 11.98 -5.29 2.81
N ASN A 15 13.17 -5.18 3.43
CA ASN A 15 13.67 -3.91 4.02
C ASN A 15 14.76 -3.23 3.19
N PHE A 16 15.49 -3.97 2.36
CA PHE A 16 16.58 -3.44 1.54
C PHE A 16 16.10 -2.83 0.21
N TYR A 17 16.13 -1.51 0.08
CA TYR A 17 15.87 -0.84 -1.19
C TYR A 17 16.61 0.50 -1.19
N PRO A 18 17.50 0.73 -2.16
CA PRO A 18 18.32 1.93 -2.15
C PRO A 18 17.49 3.18 -2.50
N PRO A 19 17.90 4.38 -2.07
CA PRO A 19 17.14 5.61 -2.24
C PRO A 19 16.64 5.87 -3.67
N GLU A 20 17.46 5.56 -4.67
CA GLU A 20 17.15 5.75 -6.09
C GLU A 20 15.99 4.86 -6.61
N ASN A 21 15.66 3.79 -5.87
CA ASN A 21 14.63 2.82 -6.23
C ASN A 21 13.38 2.92 -5.35
N ARG A 22 13.26 3.96 -4.52
CA ARG A 22 12.09 4.15 -3.67
C ARG A 22 10.86 4.47 -4.46
N ARG A 23 9.81 3.68 -4.20
CA ARG A 23 8.50 3.88 -4.76
C ARG A 23 7.41 3.74 -3.70
N ALA A 24 6.39 4.59 -3.79
CA ALA A 24 5.10 4.32 -3.17
C ALA A 24 4.32 3.35 -4.05
N ILE A 25 3.70 2.34 -3.43
CA ILE A 25 2.82 1.39 -4.11
C ILE A 25 1.39 1.92 -4.06
N VAL A 26 0.77 2.08 -5.22
CA VAL A 26 -0.62 2.49 -5.34
C VAL A 26 -1.48 1.30 -5.73
N PHE A 27 -2.31 0.83 -4.79
CA PHE A 27 -3.39 -0.10 -5.09
C PHE A 27 -4.57 0.67 -5.66
N TYR A 28 -4.94 0.33 -6.89
CA TYR A 28 -6.01 0.98 -7.64
C TYR A 28 -6.86 -0.04 -8.40
N ASP A 29 -8.09 0.35 -8.73
CA ASP A 29 -8.97 -0.46 -9.56
C ASP A 29 -8.73 -0.18 -11.04
N ARG A 30 -8.71 -1.24 -11.85
CA ARG A 30 -8.39 -1.13 -13.28
C ARG A 30 -9.51 -0.50 -14.11
N THR A 31 -10.73 -0.39 -13.59
CA THR A 31 -11.89 0.09 -14.33
C THR A 31 -11.94 1.62 -14.35
N LYS A 32 -12.28 2.19 -15.52
CA LYS A 32 -12.48 3.64 -15.69
C LYS A 32 -13.78 4.14 -15.04
N GLU A 33 -14.71 3.23 -14.78
CA GLU A 33 -15.97 3.54 -14.14
C GLU A 33 -15.77 3.61 -12.63
N TRP A 34 -16.34 4.65 -12.02
CA TRP A 34 -16.50 4.79 -10.59
C TRP A 34 -17.34 3.61 -10.09
N LYS A 35 -16.69 2.52 -9.70
CA LYS A 35 -17.33 1.42 -9.01
C LYS A 35 -17.13 1.60 -7.50
N ALA A 36 -18.18 1.32 -6.76
CA ALA A 36 -18.18 1.34 -5.31
C ALA A 36 -17.02 0.49 -4.77
N GLY A 37 -16.48 0.90 -3.61
CA GLY A 37 -15.45 0.12 -2.91
C GLY A 37 -15.90 -1.35 -2.68
N GLY A 38 -14.97 -2.22 -2.32
CA GLY A 38 -15.26 -3.66 -2.12
C GLY A 38 -14.32 -4.61 -2.87
N ASN A 39 -13.50 -4.09 -3.79
CA ASN A 39 -12.55 -4.87 -4.60
C ASN A 39 -11.37 -5.50 -3.83
N GLY A 40 -11.28 -5.27 -2.51
CA GLY A 40 -10.25 -5.90 -1.66
C GLY A 40 -8.93 -5.13 -1.53
N LYS A 41 -8.80 -3.90 -2.06
CA LYS A 41 -7.63 -3.03 -1.85
C LYS A 41 -7.29 -2.86 -0.36
N SER A 42 -8.29 -2.53 0.45
CA SER A 42 -8.12 -2.37 1.90
C SER A 42 -7.80 -3.70 2.59
N ILE A 43 -8.24 -4.84 2.06
CA ILE A 43 -7.90 -6.18 2.59
C ILE A 43 -6.42 -6.46 2.35
N VAL A 44 -5.94 -6.25 1.11
CA VAL A 44 -4.53 -6.42 0.76
C VAL A 44 -3.65 -5.49 1.59
N ALA A 45 -4.01 -4.21 1.72
CA ALA A 45 -3.26 -3.27 2.55
C ALA A 45 -3.25 -3.69 4.03
N LYS A 46 -4.41 -4.04 4.61
CA LYS A 46 -4.51 -4.50 6.01
C LYS A 46 -3.75 -5.79 6.28
N SER A 47 -3.58 -6.66 5.29
CA SER A 47 -2.81 -7.89 5.48
C SER A 47 -1.34 -7.62 5.89
N LEU A 48 -0.76 -6.49 5.44
CA LEU A 48 0.62 -6.11 5.73
C LEU A 48 0.89 -5.95 7.23
N GLN A 49 -0.10 -5.53 8.01
CA GLN A 49 0.04 -5.32 9.46
C GLN A 49 0.37 -6.60 10.24
N HIS A 50 0.02 -7.75 9.68
CA HIS A 50 0.31 -9.05 10.29
C HIS A 50 1.75 -9.50 10.04
N ILE A 51 2.44 -8.86 9.09
CA ILE A 51 3.80 -9.21 8.69
C ILE A 51 4.80 -8.16 9.17
N LYS A 52 4.43 -6.87 9.15
CA LYS A 52 5.32 -5.74 9.48
C LYS A 52 4.60 -4.66 10.30
N PRO A 53 5.31 -4.00 11.22
CA PRO A 53 4.76 -2.86 11.93
C PRO A 53 4.44 -1.73 10.95
N TRP A 54 3.22 -1.24 11.02
CA TRP A 54 2.71 -0.23 10.10
C TRP A 54 2.09 0.97 10.82
N HIS A 55 2.06 2.10 10.13
CA HIS A 55 1.27 3.28 10.47
C HIS A 55 0.12 3.38 9.47
N PHE A 56 -1.12 3.49 9.95
CA PHE A 56 -2.31 3.49 9.11
C PHE A 56 -3.05 4.82 9.25
N LEU A 57 -3.41 5.40 8.11
CA LEU A 57 -4.11 6.67 7.99
C LEU A 57 -5.34 6.48 7.09
N ASP A 58 -6.50 6.90 7.57
CA ASP A 58 -7.74 6.95 6.80
C ASP A 58 -7.96 8.39 6.32
N ILE A 59 -7.47 8.67 5.11
CA ILE A 59 -7.31 10.02 4.58
C ILE A 59 -8.64 10.77 4.48
N LYS A 60 -9.74 10.07 4.21
CA LYS A 60 -11.07 10.68 4.16
C LYS A 60 -11.54 11.17 5.54
N ASN A 61 -11.11 10.50 6.60
CA ASN A 61 -11.49 10.80 7.98
C ASN A 61 -10.45 11.63 8.72
N GLU A 62 -9.25 11.81 8.17
CA GLU A 62 -8.23 12.70 8.71
C GLU A 62 -8.71 14.16 8.69
N LYS A 63 -8.80 14.76 9.88
CA LYS A 63 -9.16 16.18 10.08
C LYS A 63 -7.91 17.07 10.11
N THR A 64 -6.91 16.75 9.31
CA THR A 64 -5.72 17.58 9.19
C THR A 64 -6.02 18.76 8.28
N GLY A 65 -6.35 19.91 8.86
CA GLY A 65 -6.49 21.17 8.10
C GLY A 65 -5.18 21.64 7.45
N ASP A 66 -4.06 20.97 7.73
CA ASP A 66 -2.73 21.23 7.18
C ASP A 66 -2.00 19.89 6.94
N ASN A 67 -1.52 19.68 5.71
CA ASN A 67 -0.87 18.43 5.28
C ASN A 67 0.41 18.11 6.07
N ARG A 68 1.03 19.09 6.75
CA ARG A 68 2.26 18.84 7.53
C ARG A 68 2.06 17.85 8.69
N PHE A 69 0.87 17.78 9.26
CA PHE A 69 0.54 16.86 10.35
C PHE A 69 -0.02 15.51 9.87
N LEU A 70 0.06 15.22 8.57
CA LEU A 70 -0.50 13.98 8.00
C LEU A 70 0.11 12.72 8.64
N MET A 71 1.39 12.77 9.01
CA MET A 71 2.11 11.64 9.62
C MET A 71 2.09 11.67 11.16
N SER A 72 1.20 12.46 11.75
CA SER A 72 1.09 12.64 13.20
C SER A 72 0.90 11.30 13.91
N GLY A 73 1.67 11.07 14.98
CA GLY A 73 1.67 9.81 15.73
C GLY A 73 2.43 8.66 15.06
N PHE A 74 3.16 8.90 13.96
CA PHE A 74 4.13 7.94 13.44
C PHE A 74 5.27 7.73 14.44
N THR A 75 5.73 6.49 14.55
CA THR A 75 6.88 6.11 15.39
C THR A 75 7.96 5.40 14.57
N PRO A 76 9.27 5.60 14.85
CA PRO A 76 10.35 5.03 14.03
C PRO A 76 10.40 3.50 13.91
N ASP A 77 9.66 2.75 14.74
CA ASP A 77 9.51 1.29 14.59
C ASP A 77 8.61 0.90 13.40
N LYS A 78 7.81 1.83 12.86
CA LYS A 78 6.92 1.55 11.73
C LYS A 78 7.72 1.48 10.43
N GLN A 79 7.53 0.39 9.70
CA GLN A 79 8.24 0.09 8.46
C GLN A 79 7.40 0.33 7.20
N ILE A 80 6.08 0.46 7.38
CA ILE A 80 5.12 0.74 6.30
C ILE A 80 4.18 1.84 6.76
N VAL A 81 3.87 2.78 5.87
CA VAL A 81 2.77 3.74 6.03
C VAL A 81 1.70 3.41 5.01
N VAL A 82 0.46 3.32 5.45
CA VAL A 82 -0.69 3.04 4.59
C VAL A 82 -1.66 4.21 4.63
N LEU A 83 -1.85 4.83 3.47
CA LEU A 83 -2.82 5.88 3.21
C LEU A 83 -4.04 5.23 2.54
N SER A 84 -5.09 4.95 3.31
CA SER A 84 -6.33 4.35 2.82
C SER A 84 -7.39 5.40 2.54
N ASP A 85 -8.31 5.08 1.63
CA ASP A 85 -9.51 5.85 1.36
C ASP A 85 -9.20 7.32 1.05
N THR A 86 -8.21 7.55 0.16
CA THR A 86 -7.88 8.90 -0.34
C THR A 86 -9.12 9.60 -0.89
N THR A 87 -9.15 10.93 -0.85
CA THR A 87 -10.21 11.72 -1.50
C THR A 87 -9.89 11.96 -2.99
N LYS A 88 -10.87 12.50 -3.74
CA LYS A 88 -10.67 12.86 -5.16
C LYS A 88 -9.59 13.92 -5.34
N ASP A 89 -9.45 14.80 -4.35
CA ASP A 89 -8.53 15.95 -4.37
C ASP A 89 -7.19 15.62 -3.70
N PHE A 90 -6.94 14.35 -3.38
CA PHE A 90 -5.67 13.93 -2.79
C PHE A 90 -4.54 14.01 -3.83
N GLU A 91 -3.61 14.92 -3.60
CA GLU A 91 -2.46 15.15 -4.48
C GLU A 91 -1.28 14.26 -4.07
N LEU A 92 -0.93 13.28 -4.91
CA LEU A 92 0.23 12.41 -4.67
C LEU A 92 1.55 13.17 -4.55
N GLU A 93 1.66 14.33 -5.21
CA GLU A 93 2.86 15.17 -5.22
C GLU A 93 3.27 15.59 -3.79
N THR A 94 2.30 15.71 -2.88
CA THR A 94 2.53 16.01 -1.46
C THR A 94 3.37 14.95 -0.73
N LEU A 95 3.47 13.74 -1.28
CA LEU A 95 4.24 12.63 -0.73
C LEU A 95 5.62 12.46 -1.37
N TYR A 96 5.96 13.20 -2.43
CA TYR A 96 7.17 12.88 -3.21
C TYR A 96 8.45 13.01 -2.40
N ASN A 97 8.56 14.06 -1.58
CA ASN A 97 9.71 14.24 -0.69
C ASN A 97 9.75 13.15 0.38
N GLN A 98 8.58 12.71 0.87
CA GLN A 98 8.46 11.59 1.83
C GLN A 98 8.89 10.25 1.22
N ILE A 99 8.98 10.15 -0.12
CA ILE A 99 9.45 8.97 -0.84
C ILE A 99 10.95 9.06 -1.10
N THR A 100 11.48 10.21 -1.55
CA THR A 100 12.86 10.32 -2.04
C THR A 100 13.86 10.90 -1.06
N ASP A 101 13.47 11.87 -0.23
CA ASP A 101 14.40 12.76 0.48
C ASP A 101 14.45 12.48 2.00
N GLY A 102 13.91 11.33 2.41
CA GLY A 102 13.71 10.94 3.81
C GLY A 102 12.25 11.01 4.22
N PHE A 103 11.97 10.78 5.49
CA PHE A 103 10.60 10.77 6.02
C PHE A 103 10.45 11.75 7.18
N THR A 104 9.58 12.74 6.99
CA THR A 104 9.33 13.82 7.93
C THR A 104 8.04 13.58 8.69
N VAL A 105 8.11 13.68 10.01
CA VAL A 105 6.97 13.60 10.92
C VAL A 105 6.90 14.88 11.74
N GLU A 106 5.73 15.51 11.72
CA GLU A 106 5.41 16.67 12.56
C GLU A 106 4.20 16.33 13.43
N ASP A 107 4.33 16.58 14.73
CA ASP A 107 3.25 16.46 15.71
C ASP A 107 2.95 17.85 16.30
N LYS A 108 1.72 18.06 16.78
CA LYS A 108 1.34 19.35 17.37
C LYS A 108 2.12 19.63 18.65
N GLY A 109 2.90 20.72 18.63
CA GLY A 109 3.66 21.18 19.79
C GLY A 109 4.91 20.34 20.09
N VAL A 110 5.36 19.53 19.13
CA VAL A 110 6.58 18.73 19.20
C VAL A 110 7.51 19.15 18.07
N ASP A 111 8.82 19.04 18.30
CA ASP A 111 9.82 19.28 17.27
C ASP A 111 9.68 18.29 16.12
N LYS A 112 9.94 18.78 14.91
CA LYS A 112 9.95 18.00 13.68
C LYS A 112 10.97 16.86 13.77
N LEU A 113 10.50 15.63 13.51
CA LEU A 113 11.36 14.45 13.38
C LEU A 113 11.65 14.20 11.90
N MET A 114 12.95 14.12 11.55
CA MET A 114 13.40 13.71 10.22
C MET A 114 14.07 12.34 10.33
N ILE A 115 13.54 11.40 9.55
CA ILE A 115 14.09 10.05 9.41
C ILE A 115 14.90 10.02 8.12
N ASP A 116 16.15 9.60 8.26
CA ASP A 116 17.06 9.43 7.14
C ASP A 116 16.47 8.51 6.08
N GLU A 117 16.86 8.76 4.85
CA GLU A 117 16.43 7.98 3.70
C GLU A 117 16.50 6.48 3.98
N ASP A 118 17.67 5.92 4.31
CA ASP A 118 17.89 4.49 4.54
C ASP A 118 16.94 3.81 5.55
N LYS A 119 16.28 4.59 6.41
CA LYS A 119 15.33 4.13 7.43
C LYS A 119 13.88 4.55 7.17
N ALA A 120 13.62 5.30 6.11
CA ALA A 120 12.29 5.76 5.75
C ALA A 120 11.34 4.55 5.53
N PRO A 121 10.07 4.63 5.96
CA PRO A 121 9.09 3.56 5.74
C PRO A 121 8.70 3.45 4.27
N LYS A 122 8.15 2.30 3.88
CA LYS A 122 7.51 2.14 2.57
C LYS A 122 6.11 2.74 2.58
N LEU A 123 5.75 3.47 1.53
CA LEU A 123 4.42 4.05 1.39
C LEU A 123 3.50 3.15 0.55
N VAL A 124 2.28 2.95 1.03
CA VAL A 124 1.18 2.29 0.33
C VAL A 124 0.01 3.24 0.27
N ILE A 125 -0.61 3.33 -0.90
CA ILE A 125 -1.78 4.17 -1.14
C ILE A 125 -2.88 3.27 -1.69
N ALA A 126 -4.02 3.22 -1.00
CA ALA A 126 -5.19 2.50 -1.48
C ALA A 126 -6.26 3.52 -1.87
N THR A 127 -6.55 3.62 -3.17
CA THR A 127 -7.49 4.61 -3.69
C THR A 127 -8.59 3.98 -4.54
N ASN A 128 -9.81 4.51 -4.42
CA ASN A 128 -10.92 4.22 -5.33
C ASN A 128 -11.01 5.25 -6.47
N TYR A 129 -10.16 6.28 -6.46
CA TYR A 129 -10.16 7.35 -7.44
C TYR A 129 -9.12 7.08 -8.52
N THR A 130 -9.45 7.43 -9.76
CA THR A 130 -8.46 7.47 -10.83
C THR A 130 -7.44 8.54 -10.52
N ILE A 131 -6.20 8.14 -10.29
CA ILE A 131 -5.09 9.08 -10.14
C ILE A 131 -4.58 9.45 -11.53
N CYS A 132 -4.77 10.70 -11.92
CA CYS A 132 -4.14 11.25 -13.11
C CYS A 132 -2.67 11.53 -12.81
N THR A 133 -1.77 10.59 -13.12
CA THR A 133 -0.34 10.89 -13.18
C THR A 133 -0.03 11.54 -14.51
N THR A 134 -0.26 12.86 -14.59
CA THR A 134 -0.03 13.65 -15.79
C THR A 134 1.43 13.99 -16.01
N GLN A 135 2.33 13.76 -15.04
CA GLN A 135 3.73 14.20 -15.14
C GLN A 135 4.73 13.03 -15.22
N ARG A 136 5.78 13.21 -16.04
CA ARG A 136 6.86 12.22 -16.26
C ARG A 136 7.65 11.89 -14.99
N LEU A 137 7.68 12.83 -14.03
CA LEU A 137 8.35 12.72 -12.72
C LEU A 137 7.63 11.78 -11.73
N ASP A 138 6.35 11.48 -11.96
CA ASP A 138 5.55 10.61 -11.09
C ASP A 138 5.97 9.14 -11.23
N ARG A 139 6.44 8.76 -12.43
CA ARG A 139 6.68 7.36 -12.79
C ARG A 139 7.89 6.71 -12.12
N SER A 140 8.86 7.49 -11.65
CA SER A 140 10.00 6.95 -10.90
C SER A 140 9.69 6.71 -9.42
N ARG A 141 8.74 7.49 -8.86
CA ARG A 141 8.37 7.49 -7.42
C ARG A 141 7.09 6.71 -7.13
N ILE A 142 6.23 6.50 -8.11
CA ILE A 142 4.93 5.85 -7.94
C ILE A 142 4.88 4.57 -8.77
N TRP A 143 4.45 3.48 -8.15
CA TRP A 143 4.21 2.20 -8.81
C TRP A 143 2.77 1.75 -8.66
N PHE A 144 2.07 1.63 -9.79
CA PHE A 144 0.67 1.23 -9.84
C PHE A 144 0.53 -0.28 -9.82
N ALA A 145 -0.12 -0.80 -8.77
CA ALA A 145 -0.43 -2.19 -8.57
C ALA A 145 -1.94 -2.42 -8.73
N PRO A 146 -2.40 -2.95 -9.87
CA PRO A 146 -3.83 -3.12 -10.12
C PRO A 146 -4.41 -4.23 -9.23
N ILE A 147 -5.53 -3.93 -8.59
CA ILE A 147 -6.36 -4.92 -7.89
C ILE A 147 -7.50 -5.37 -8.81
N SER A 148 -7.84 -6.65 -8.73
CA SER A 148 -8.93 -7.25 -9.49
C SER A 148 -10.28 -6.72 -9.01
N THR A 149 -11.21 -6.49 -9.93
CA THR A 149 -12.60 -6.14 -9.63
C THR A 149 -13.46 -7.34 -9.23
N TYR A 150 -12.87 -8.54 -9.15
CA TYR A 150 -13.60 -9.79 -8.91
C TYR A 150 -14.59 -9.71 -7.74
N TYR A 151 -14.15 -9.26 -6.55
CA TYR A 151 -15.03 -9.23 -5.39
C TYR A 151 -16.16 -8.20 -5.50
N GLY A 152 -15.90 -7.02 -6.06
CA GLY A 152 -16.96 -6.03 -6.31
C GLY A 152 -17.97 -6.54 -7.34
N GLU A 153 -17.49 -7.21 -8.40
CA GLU A 153 -18.37 -7.84 -9.39
C GLU A 153 -19.19 -8.98 -8.79
N GLN A 154 -18.62 -9.79 -7.90
CA GLN A 154 -19.38 -10.83 -7.20
C GLN A 154 -20.42 -10.24 -6.26
N GLU A 155 -20.10 -9.15 -5.56
CA GLU A 155 -21.05 -8.44 -4.70
C GLU A 155 -22.20 -7.85 -5.53
N ASP A 156 -21.91 -7.19 -6.66
CA ASP A 156 -22.92 -6.67 -7.59
C ASP A 156 -23.82 -7.77 -8.17
N LEU A 157 -23.24 -8.92 -8.54
CA LEU A 157 -23.95 -10.01 -9.22
C LEU A 157 -24.72 -10.93 -8.27
N THR A 158 -24.19 -11.17 -7.07
CA THR A 158 -24.67 -12.22 -6.17
C THR A 158 -25.01 -11.73 -4.77
N GLY A 159 -24.68 -10.48 -4.43
CA GLY A 159 -24.80 -9.94 -3.07
C GLY A 159 -23.79 -10.52 -2.08
N LYS A 160 -22.88 -11.41 -2.52
CA LYS A 160 -21.87 -12.04 -1.67
C LYS A 160 -20.64 -11.14 -1.55
N THR A 161 -20.29 -10.83 -0.32
CA THR A 161 -19.07 -10.13 0.05
C THR A 161 -17.88 -11.08 0.04
N PRO A 162 -16.62 -10.59 0.05
CA PRO A 162 -15.46 -11.45 0.25
C PRO A 162 -15.58 -12.38 1.46
N ALA A 163 -16.23 -11.90 2.54
CA ALA A 163 -16.40 -12.72 3.74
C ALA A 163 -17.30 -13.94 3.50
N ASP A 164 -18.30 -13.82 2.63
CA ASP A 164 -19.21 -14.92 2.29
C ASP A 164 -18.52 -16.00 1.46
N PHE A 165 -17.48 -15.65 0.68
CA PHE A 165 -16.67 -16.62 -0.07
C PHE A 165 -15.70 -17.41 0.81
N HIS A 166 -15.19 -16.77 1.87
CA HIS A 166 -14.14 -17.33 2.72
C HIS A 166 -14.63 -17.75 4.11
N GLY A 167 -15.94 -17.69 4.37
CA GLY A 167 -16.49 -18.03 5.69
C GLY A 167 -16.14 -17.04 6.80
N GLY A 168 -15.68 -15.84 6.45
CA GLY A 168 -15.37 -14.75 7.37
C GLY A 168 -14.33 -13.77 6.79
N ARG A 169 -13.90 -12.80 7.61
CA ARG A 169 -12.98 -11.76 7.16
C ARG A 169 -11.58 -12.32 6.94
N LEU A 170 -11.07 -12.15 5.72
CA LEU A 170 -9.66 -12.44 5.41
C LEU A 170 -8.73 -11.69 6.37
N CYS A 171 -7.65 -12.37 6.79
CA CYS A 171 -6.68 -11.87 7.77
C CYS A 171 -7.23 -11.64 9.19
N ASP A 172 -8.43 -12.13 9.52
CA ASP A 172 -8.95 -12.09 10.89
C ASP A 172 -8.47 -13.31 11.68
N LYS A 173 -7.75 -13.08 12.79
CA LYS A 173 -7.25 -14.13 13.69
C LYS A 173 -8.34 -14.99 14.30
N LYS A 174 -9.58 -14.48 14.39
CA LYS A 174 -10.73 -15.23 14.93
C LYS A 174 -11.40 -16.13 13.90
N VAL A 175 -11.08 -15.94 12.62
CA VAL A 175 -11.67 -16.65 11.49
C VAL A 175 -10.65 -17.63 10.90
N LEU A 176 -9.42 -17.18 10.71
CA LEU A 176 -8.39 -17.97 10.04
C LEU A 176 -7.81 -19.06 10.94
N ASP A 177 -7.76 -20.28 10.41
CA ASP A 177 -7.08 -21.40 11.07
C ASP A 177 -5.55 -21.39 10.84
N THR A 178 -4.85 -22.32 11.50
CA THR A 178 -3.38 -22.44 11.37
C THR A 178 -2.92 -22.72 9.93
N SER A 179 -3.71 -23.47 9.15
CA SER A 179 -3.39 -23.80 7.76
C SER A 179 -3.50 -22.57 6.86
N GLU A 180 -4.51 -21.72 7.08
CA GLU A 180 -4.72 -20.50 6.31
C GLU A 180 -3.68 -19.42 6.65
N TRP A 181 -3.30 -19.30 7.93
CA TRP A 181 -2.15 -18.47 8.32
C TRP A 181 -0.86 -18.96 7.65
N SER A 182 -0.64 -20.27 7.60
CA SER A 182 0.52 -20.86 6.92
C SER A 182 0.50 -20.57 5.42
N ALA A 183 -0.69 -20.61 4.79
CA ALA A 183 -0.87 -20.25 3.39
C ALA A 183 -0.59 -18.75 3.14
N LEU A 184 -1.02 -17.86 4.06
CA LEU A 184 -0.73 -16.43 3.98
C LEU A 184 0.79 -16.17 4.05
N TYR A 185 1.49 -16.75 5.03
CA TYR A 185 2.94 -16.57 5.15
C TYR A 185 3.69 -17.19 3.96
N THR A 186 3.26 -18.36 3.47
CA THR A 186 3.81 -18.97 2.26
C THR A 186 3.63 -18.06 1.05
N THR A 187 2.46 -17.43 0.92
CA THR A 187 2.18 -16.43 -0.13
C THR A 187 3.10 -15.21 0.02
N CYS A 188 3.34 -14.75 1.25
CA CYS A 188 4.27 -13.64 1.51
C CYS A 188 5.70 -13.97 1.05
N VAL A 189 6.19 -15.17 1.37
CA VAL A 189 7.51 -15.66 0.94
C VAL A 189 7.57 -15.76 -0.59
N TYR A 190 6.53 -16.31 -1.21
CA TYR A 190 6.43 -16.38 -2.67
C TYR A 190 6.48 -14.98 -3.31
N CYS A 191 5.70 -14.03 -2.81
CA CYS A 191 5.72 -12.65 -3.32
C CYS A 191 7.11 -12.02 -3.22
N MET A 192 7.81 -12.22 -2.11
CA MET A 192 9.17 -11.73 -1.92
C MET A 192 10.15 -12.39 -2.90
N ASP A 193 10.10 -13.71 -3.07
CA ASP A 193 10.92 -14.46 -4.04
C ASP A 193 10.70 -13.95 -5.48
N GLN A 194 9.44 -13.77 -5.89
CA GLN A 194 9.11 -13.25 -7.21
C GLN A 194 9.61 -11.81 -7.41
N TYR A 195 9.50 -10.96 -6.38
CA TYR A 195 10.07 -9.61 -6.41
C TYR A 195 11.59 -9.67 -6.61
N LEU A 196 12.31 -10.47 -5.81
CA LEU A 196 13.78 -10.54 -5.89
C LEU A 196 14.25 -11.05 -7.25
N LYS A 197 13.58 -12.06 -7.83
CA LYS A 197 13.89 -12.58 -9.17
C LYS A 197 13.68 -11.54 -10.27
N THR A 198 12.63 -10.74 -10.18
CA THR A 198 12.30 -9.72 -11.19
C THR A 198 13.11 -8.43 -11.04
N ALA A 199 13.33 -7.96 -9.80
CA ALA A 199 14.17 -6.82 -9.50
C ALA A 199 15.62 -7.04 -9.98
N TRP A 200 16.16 -8.24 -9.75
CA TRP A 200 17.49 -8.64 -10.23
C TRP A 200 17.60 -8.68 -11.77
N SER A 201 16.50 -9.00 -12.47
CA SER A 201 16.50 -9.02 -13.94
C SER A 201 16.48 -7.61 -14.56
N SER A 202 15.99 -6.60 -13.84
CA SER A 202 15.87 -5.22 -14.33
C SER A 202 17.19 -4.44 -14.26
N SER A 203 18.13 -4.87 -13.42
CA SER A 203 19.46 -4.25 -13.26
C SER A 203 20.52 -4.76 -14.24
N ARG A 204 20.18 -5.74 -15.10
CA ARG A 204 21.09 -6.29 -16.13
C ARG A 204 20.89 -5.71 -17.54
N THR A 205 19.97 -4.75 -17.71
CA THR A 205 19.59 -4.21 -19.03
C THR A 205 19.90 -2.72 -19.20
N THR A 206 20.92 -2.24 -18.49
CA THR A 206 21.60 -0.95 -18.73
C THR A 206 23.06 -1.24 -19.01
#